data_AF-A0AAD4MVN3-F1
#
_entry.id   AF-A0AAD4MVN3-F1
#
_cell.length_a   1.000
_cell.length_b   1.000
_cell.length_c   1.000
_cell.angle_alpha   90.00
_cell.angle_beta   90.00
_cell.angle_gamma   90.00
#
_symmetry.space_group_name_H-M   'P 1'
#
loop_
_entity.id
_entity.type
_entity.pdbx_description
1 polymer ?
#
loop_
_entity_poly.entity_id
_entity_poly.type
_entity_poly.pdbx_seq_one_letter_code
_entity_poly.pdbx_strand_id
1 'polypeptide(L)'
;MPKVYSTITAKFRQWISIVDGENGTKLYSVDAGIIYFQACQKKVESYRISHLKQHHDGSKHVTNAHRFLGNSATRQMFLQPEPSDPFAADLSYALISANIPLYKVNHPDFRGFLEKYSKRNHPVMR
;
A
#
# COMPACT_ATOMS: atom_id res chain seq x y z
N MET A 1 -16.25 -33.60 16.13
CA MET A 1 -16.34 -32.23 16.72
C MET A 1 -15.04 -31.49 16.43
N PRO A 2 -15.04 -30.22 15.97
CA PRO A 2 -13.86 -29.60 15.37
C PRO A 2 -12.80 -29.13 16.38
N LYS A 3 -11.53 -29.14 15.94
CA LYS A 3 -10.32 -28.81 16.71
C LYS A 3 -10.38 -27.39 17.29
N VAL A 4 -10.41 -27.30 18.62
CA VAL A 4 -10.47 -26.04 19.37
C VAL A 4 -9.10 -25.36 19.39
N TYR A 5 -8.80 -24.55 18.38
CA TYR A 5 -7.72 -23.55 18.44
C TYR A 5 -8.24 -22.25 19.09
N SER A 6 -8.65 -22.27 20.37
CA SER A 6 -9.38 -21.13 20.95
C SER A 6 -8.67 -20.37 22.07
N THR A 7 -7.56 -20.85 22.65
CA THR A 7 -7.01 -20.20 23.86
C THR A 7 -6.12 -18.99 23.55
N ILE A 8 -5.23 -19.09 22.55
CA ILE A 8 -4.25 -18.03 22.26
C ILE A 8 -4.90 -16.86 21.53
N THR A 9 -5.74 -17.14 20.54
CA THR A 9 -6.47 -16.12 19.78
C THR A 9 -7.43 -15.32 20.66
N ALA A 10 -8.12 -15.99 21.60
CA ALA A 10 -8.98 -15.31 22.57
C ALA A 10 -8.17 -14.41 23.51
N LYS A 11 -7.03 -14.90 24.00
CA LYS A 11 -6.10 -14.12 24.84
C LYS A 11 -5.59 -12.87 24.12
N PHE A 12 -5.27 -12.97 22.83
CA PHE A 12 -4.82 -11.83 22.04
C PHE A 12 -5.91 -10.81 21.78
N ARG A 13 -7.14 -11.25 21.51
CA ARG A 13 -8.30 -10.35 21.41
C ARG A 13 -8.56 -9.60 22.72
N GLN A 14 -8.43 -10.30 23.85
CA GLN A 14 -8.52 -9.68 25.17
C GLN A 14 -7.41 -8.64 25.39
N TRP A 15 -6.17 -8.94 25.01
CA TRP A 15 -5.06 -7.99 25.11
C TRP A 15 -5.26 -6.75 24.25
N ILE A 16 -5.74 -6.91 23.01
CA ILE A 16 -6.05 -5.79 22.12
C ILE A 16 -7.14 -4.91 22.73
N SER A 17 -8.19 -5.51 23.32
CA SER A 17 -9.25 -4.77 24.01
C SER A 17 -8.73 -3.97 25.22
N ILE A 18 -7.73 -4.49 25.94
CA ILE A 18 -7.11 -3.78 27.07
C ILE A 18 -6.27 -2.58 26.60
N VAL A 19 -5.63 -2.68 25.43
CA VAL A 19 -4.66 -1.68 24.95
C VAL A 19 -5.34 -0.57 24.14
N ASP A 20 -6.32 -0.89 23.30
CA ASP A 20 -6.89 0.04 22.31
C ASP A 20 -8.43 0.15 22.39
N GLY A 21 -9.05 -0.44 23.43
CA GLY A 21 -10.48 -0.30 23.71
C GLY A 21 -11.37 -0.72 22.52
N GLU A 22 -12.32 0.16 22.14
CA GLU A 22 -13.27 -0.06 21.04
C GLU A 22 -12.64 0.09 19.63
N ASN A 23 -11.48 0.75 19.52
CA ASN A 23 -10.78 0.99 18.24
C ASN A 23 -9.86 -0.16 17.82
N GLY A 24 -9.59 -1.10 18.73
CA GLY A 24 -8.68 -2.23 18.53
C GLY A 24 -9.00 -3.12 17.33
N THR A 25 -10.25 -3.15 16.86
CA THR A 25 -10.64 -3.98 15.71
C THR A 25 -10.18 -3.42 14.36
N LYS A 26 -9.84 -2.13 14.25
CA LYS A 26 -9.38 -1.52 13.00
C LYS A 26 -7.86 -1.50 12.86
N LEU A 27 -7.14 -1.39 13.99
CA LEU A 27 -5.68 -1.28 14.00
C LEU A 27 -4.97 -2.64 14.10
N TYR A 28 -5.67 -3.67 14.56
CA TYR A 28 -5.10 -4.98 14.84
C TYR A 28 -5.88 -6.10 14.15
N SER A 29 -5.16 -7.06 13.59
CA SER A 29 -5.74 -8.34 13.17
C SER A 29 -5.04 -9.49 13.87
N VAL A 30 -5.80 -10.50 14.27
CA VAL A 30 -5.25 -11.73 14.84
C VAL A 30 -5.51 -12.85 13.86
N ASP A 31 -4.44 -13.40 13.30
CA ASP A 31 -4.48 -14.55 12.40
C ASP A 31 -3.53 -15.65 12.88
N ALA A 32 -3.99 -16.90 12.85
CA ALA A 32 -3.22 -18.09 13.22
C ALA A 32 -2.40 -18.00 14.53
N GLY A 33 -2.84 -17.22 15.52
CA GLY A 33 -2.10 -17.03 16.78
C GLY A 33 -0.93 -16.04 16.67
N ILE A 34 -1.03 -15.05 15.79
CA ILE A 34 -0.11 -13.92 15.63
C ILE A 34 -0.92 -12.61 15.65
N ILE A 35 -0.43 -11.59 16.36
CA ILE A 35 -0.98 -10.23 16.31
C ILE A 35 -0.29 -9.45 15.21
N TYR A 36 -1.07 -8.88 14.30
CA TYR A 36 -0.61 -8.04 13.22
C TYR A 36 -1.15 -6.62 13.36
N PHE A 37 -0.26 -5.65 13.24
CA PHE A 37 -0.59 -4.22 13.32
C PHE A 37 -0.80 -3.70 11.91
N GLN A 38 -2.05 -3.48 11.54
CA GLN A 38 -2.44 -3.07 10.19
C GLN A 38 -1.81 -1.71 9.82
N ALA A 39 -1.78 -0.77 10.76
CA ALA A 39 -1.17 0.54 10.54
C ALA A 39 0.36 0.48 10.36
N CYS A 40 1.03 -0.47 11.02
CA CYS A 40 2.49 -0.58 10.98
C CYS A 40 3.03 -1.64 10.02
N GLN A 41 2.15 -2.47 9.45
CA GLN A 41 2.49 -3.64 8.64
C GLN A 41 3.55 -4.53 9.32
N LYS A 42 3.40 -4.74 10.63
CA LYS A 42 4.32 -5.53 11.45
C LYS A 42 3.57 -6.62 12.20
N LYS A 43 4.19 -7.79 12.30
CA LYS A 43 3.78 -8.85 13.22
C LYS A 43 4.48 -8.67 14.56
N VAL A 44 3.78 -8.95 15.66
CA VAL A 44 4.40 -9.19 16.96
C VAL A 44 4.45 -10.68 17.19
N GLU A 45 5.66 -11.23 17.14
CA GLU A 45 5.93 -12.64 17.42
C GLU A 45 5.96 -12.95 18.93
N SER A 46 6.00 -11.91 19.77
CA SER A 46 6.17 -12.08 21.20
C SER A 46 4.84 -12.24 21.94
N TYR A 47 4.72 -13.34 22.69
CA TYR A 47 3.57 -13.69 23.54
C TYR A 47 3.48 -12.88 24.85
N ARG A 48 3.79 -11.58 24.85
CA ARG A 48 3.71 -10.72 26.05
C ARG A 48 2.93 -9.44 25.78
N ILE A 49 1.99 -9.12 26.68
CA ILE A 49 1.18 -7.89 26.62
C ILE A 49 2.03 -6.62 26.75
N SER A 50 3.17 -6.68 27.43
CA SER A 50 4.08 -5.53 27.58
C SER A 50 4.65 -5.07 26.24
N HIS A 51 4.96 -6.00 25.33
CA HIS A 51 5.45 -5.64 24.00
C HIS A 51 4.35 -5.06 23.11
N LEU A 52 3.10 -5.54 23.28
CA LEU A 52 1.93 -4.95 22.63
C LEU A 52 1.74 -3.49 23.08
N LYS A 53 1.79 -3.23 24.40
CA LYS A 53 1.75 -1.87 24.95
C LYS A 53 2.89 -1.00 24.46
N GLN A 54 4.12 -1.50 24.53
CA GLN A 54 5.29 -0.76 24.07
C GLN A 54 5.21 -0.40 22.58
N HIS A 55 4.67 -1.29 21.74
CA HIS A 55 4.44 -0.97 20.34
C HIS A 55 3.36 0.09 20.18
N HIS A 56 2.22 -0.08 20.86
CA HIS A 56 1.09 0.85 20.81
C HIS A 56 1.50 2.27 21.21
N ASP A 57 2.25 2.40 22.31
CA ASP A 57 2.70 3.69 22.84
C ASP A 57 3.89 4.27 22.06
N GLY A 58 4.46 3.49 21.12
CA GLY A 58 5.58 3.93 20.29
C GLY A 58 5.19 5.03 19.33
N SER A 59 6.03 6.07 19.23
CA SER A 59 5.81 7.23 18.34
C SER A 59 5.48 6.83 16.89
N LYS A 60 6.17 5.80 16.37
CA LYS A 60 5.92 5.24 15.03
C LYS A 60 4.50 4.69 14.89
N HIS A 61 3.98 4.00 15.91
CA HIS A 61 2.62 3.47 15.89
C HIS A 61 1.61 4.60 15.93
N VAL A 62 1.76 5.57 16.83
CA VAL A 62 0.85 6.72 16.94
C VAL A 62 0.74 7.48 15.61
N THR A 63 1.87 7.80 14.97
CA THR A 63 1.87 8.48 13.66
C THR A 63 1.22 7.63 12.58
N ASN A 64 1.52 6.34 12.53
CA ASN A 64 0.96 5.43 11.52
C ASN A 64 -0.53 5.18 11.74
N ALA A 65 -0.98 5.03 12.98
CA ALA A 65 -2.38 4.83 13.35
C ALA A 65 -3.21 6.06 12.99
N HIS A 66 -2.70 7.27 13.30
CA HIS A 66 -3.32 8.52 12.88
C HIS A 66 -3.43 8.62 11.35
N ARG A 67 -2.38 8.25 10.61
CA ARG A 67 -2.41 8.20 9.14
C ARG A 67 -3.38 7.15 8.61
N PHE A 68 -3.40 5.96 9.20
CA PHE A 68 -4.22 4.83 8.75
C PHE A 68 -5.72 5.09 8.97
N LEU A 69 -6.08 5.71 10.09
CA LEU A 69 -7.46 6.08 10.42
C LEU A 69 -7.91 7.36 9.70
N GLY A 70 -7.00 8.31 9.47
CA GLY A 70 -7.30 9.59 8.81
C GLY A 70 -7.27 9.56 7.28
N ASN A 71 -6.52 8.64 6.66
CA ASN A 71 -6.29 8.62 5.22
C ASN A 71 -6.88 7.41 4.50
N SER A 72 -8.21 7.36 4.40
CA SER A 72 -8.85 6.68 3.28
C SER A 72 -8.72 7.46 1.95
N ALA A 73 -8.39 8.76 1.99
CA ALA A 73 -8.35 9.64 0.82
C ALA A 73 -6.97 9.90 0.20
N THR A 74 -5.87 9.76 0.95
CA THR A 74 -4.50 10.02 0.45
C THR A 74 -3.67 8.74 0.42
N ARG A 75 -4.11 7.80 -0.43
CA ARG A 75 -3.20 6.80 -0.99
C ARG A 75 -2.09 7.54 -1.73
N GLN A 76 -0.84 7.15 -1.49
CA GLN A 76 0.33 7.73 -2.16
C GLN A 76 0.09 7.81 -3.67
N MET A 77 0.03 9.02 -4.22
CA MET A 77 -0.19 9.27 -5.66
C MET A 77 0.91 8.69 -6.57
N PHE A 78 1.94 8.07 -6.00
CA PHE A 78 3.06 7.51 -6.76
C PHE A 78 2.68 6.26 -7.58
N LEU A 79 1.54 5.62 -7.28
CA LEU A 79 1.08 4.42 -7.98
C LEU A 79 -0.39 4.52 -8.42
N GLN A 80 -0.91 5.74 -8.63
CA GLN A 80 -2.17 5.81 -9.37
C GLN A 80 -1.83 5.48 -10.83
N PRO A 81 -2.35 4.38 -11.41
CA PRO A 81 -2.37 4.29 -12.85
C PRO A 81 -3.24 5.45 -13.31
N GLU A 82 -2.60 6.50 -13.84
CA GLU A 82 -3.29 7.47 -14.68
C GLU A 82 -4.14 6.68 -15.68
N PRO A 83 -5.36 7.16 -16.02
CA PRO A 83 -6.18 6.49 -17.01
C PRO A 83 -5.30 6.20 -18.23
N SER A 84 -5.02 4.92 -18.47
CA SER A 84 -4.00 4.52 -19.43
C SER A 84 -4.50 4.93 -20.80
N ASP A 85 -3.95 6.01 -21.36
CA ASP A 85 -4.22 6.38 -22.74
C ASP A 85 -3.84 5.17 -23.61
N PRO A 86 -4.79 4.55 -24.34
CA PRO A 86 -4.52 3.35 -25.12
C PRO A 86 -3.38 3.58 -26.11
N PHE A 87 -3.26 4.81 -26.63
CA PHE A 87 -2.17 5.18 -27.51
C PHE A 87 -0.81 5.19 -26.82
N ALA A 88 -0.70 5.75 -25.61
CA ALA A 88 0.54 5.70 -24.84
C ALA A 88 0.96 4.25 -24.50
N ALA A 89 0.00 3.38 -24.21
CA ALA A 89 0.26 1.96 -23.96
C ALA A 89 0.77 1.23 -25.23
N ASP A 90 0.07 1.37 -26.35
CA ASP A 90 0.44 0.75 -27.62
C ASP A 90 1.78 1.26 -28.16
N LEU A 91 2.03 2.58 -28.04
CA LEU A 91 3.30 3.18 -28.43
C LEU A 91 4.46 2.64 -27.57
N SER A 92 4.27 2.57 -26.25
CA SER A 92 5.30 2.03 -25.35
C SER A 92 5.61 0.57 -25.67
N TYR A 93 4.57 -0.23 -25.93
CA TYR A 93 4.72 -1.62 -26.33
C TYR A 93 5.48 -1.77 -27.66
N ALA A 94 5.14 -0.97 -28.67
CA ALA A 94 5.84 -0.97 -29.96
C ALA A 94 7.32 -0.60 -29.81
N LEU A 95 7.65 0.39 -28.98
CA LEU A 95 9.04 0.78 -28.72
C LEU A 95 9.82 -0.31 -27.99
N ILE A 96 9.25 -0.88 -26.93
CA ILE A 96 9.89 -1.96 -26.15
C ILE A 96 10.12 -3.19 -27.04
N SER A 97 9.13 -3.59 -27.84
CA SER A 97 9.24 -4.74 -28.74
C SER A 97 10.27 -4.52 -29.86
N ALA A 98 10.48 -3.27 -30.29
CA ALA A 98 11.53 -2.88 -31.22
C ALA A 98 12.91 -2.66 -30.54
N ASN A 99 13.03 -2.93 -29.24
CA ASN A 99 14.22 -2.65 -28.43
C ASN A 99 14.66 -1.16 -28.47
N ILE A 100 13.69 -0.26 -28.55
CA ILE A 100 13.89 1.19 -28.54
C ILE A 100 13.62 1.72 -27.12
N PRO A 101 14.61 2.36 -26.48
CA PRO A 101 14.41 2.94 -25.16
C PRO A 101 13.33 4.02 -25.13
N LEU A 102 12.42 3.96 -24.16
CA LEU A 102 11.28 4.89 -24.03
C LEU A 102 11.69 6.36 -23.89
N TYR A 103 12.88 6.66 -23.33
CA TYR A 103 13.35 8.04 -23.20
C TYR A 103 13.57 8.73 -24.55
N LYS A 104 13.70 7.98 -25.66
CA LYS A 104 13.78 8.52 -27.02
C LYS A 104 12.48 9.22 -27.44
N VAL A 105 11.36 8.91 -26.80
CA VAL A 105 10.08 9.62 -26.99
C VAL A 105 10.20 11.11 -26.68
N ASN A 106 11.07 11.47 -25.74
CA ASN A 106 11.28 12.85 -25.30
C ASN A 106 12.19 13.66 -26.24
N HIS A 107 12.76 13.05 -27.27
CA HIS A 107 13.54 13.79 -28.27
C HIS A 107 12.64 14.76 -29.04
N PRO A 108 12.99 16.05 -29.19
CA PRO A 108 12.09 17.06 -29.75
C PRO A 108 11.56 16.71 -31.15
N ASP A 109 12.40 16.14 -32.02
CA ASP A 109 11.97 15.75 -33.38
C ASP A 109 10.99 14.58 -33.37
N PHE A 110 11.24 13.59 -32.51
CA PHE A 110 10.37 12.42 -32.40
C PHE A 110 9.04 12.80 -31.74
N ARG A 111 9.12 13.66 -30.73
CA ARG A 111 7.99 14.31 -30.08
C ARG A 111 7.13 15.07 -31.09
N GLY A 112 7.74 15.95 -31.89
CA GLY A 112 7.06 16.73 -32.91
C GLY A 112 6.45 15.86 -34.03
N PHE A 113 7.11 14.77 -34.39
CA PHE A 113 6.54 13.75 -35.29
C PHE A 113 5.28 13.14 -34.69
N LEU A 114 5.32 12.68 -33.44
CA LEU A 114 4.16 12.10 -32.77
C LEU A 114 3.02 13.13 -32.67
N GLU A 115 3.29 14.35 -32.22
CA GLU A 115 2.27 15.42 -32.11
C GLU A 115 1.61 15.73 -33.47
N LYS A 116 2.41 15.81 -34.55
CA LYS A 116 1.94 16.12 -35.90
C LYS A 116 1.02 15.04 -36.48
N TYR A 117 1.37 13.76 -36.29
CA TYR A 117 0.66 12.66 -36.95
C TYR A 117 -0.36 11.95 -36.06
N SER A 118 -0.26 12.04 -34.73
CA SER A 118 -1.24 11.43 -33.81
C SER A 118 -2.43 12.33 -33.48
N LYS A 119 -2.37 13.63 -33.80
CA LYS A 119 -3.38 14.66 -33.43
C LYS A 119 -3.72 14.67 -31.93
N ARG A 120 -2.85 14.12 -31.08
CA ARG A 120 -3.00 14.05 -29.63
C ARG A 120 -1.80 14.72 -28.96
N ASN A 121 -2.08 15.49 -27.92
CA ASN A 121 -1.05 16.10 -27.09
C ASN A 121 -0.55 15.02 -26.14
N HIS A 122 0.64 14.46 -26.38
CA HIS A 122 1.11 13.32 -25.59
C HIS A 122 1.56 13.79 -24.20
N PRO A 123 1.32 12.98 -23.15
CA PRO A 123 1.90 13.25 -21.85
C PRO A 123 3.43 13.19 -21.95
N VAL A 124 4.11 14.03 -21.17
CA VAL A 124 5.56 13.95 -20.98
C VAL A 124 5.83 12.63 -20.24
N MET A 125 6.46 11.67 -20.91
CA MET A 125 6.94 10.46 -20.24
C MET A 125 8.16 10.85 -19.41
N ARG A 126 7.93 11.07 -18.10
CA ARG A 126 8.97 11.35 -17.12
C ARG A 126 9.68 10.08 -16.68
#